data_AF-A0A094CA86-F1
#
_entry.id   AF-A0A094CA86-F1
#
_cell.length_a   1.000
_cell.length_b   1.000
_cell.length_c   1.000
_cell.angle_alpha   90.00
_cell.angle_beta   90.00
_cell.angle_gamma   90.00
#
_symmetry.space_group_name_H-M   'P 1'
#
loop_
_entity.id
_entity.type
_entity.pdbx_description
1 polymer ?
#
loop_
_entity_poly.entity_id
_entity_poly.type
_entity_poly.pdbx_seq_one_letter_code
_entity_poly.pdbx_strand_id
1 'polypeptide(L)'
;MASPPPSAQDAKIEIIKNQVYEQCLDEEPDTVFRQQDILDMGVIPDSDAALLLAVTQRLVDEKLFKMVRDGQLGWMYRPLEDAIKYRGLTHEQEMVYSLIDESHTEGIWSKTIKNKTALHETLMRSALKALETKRLISDMKSVEHPTRKMYIKSTLRPSEKATGGAWYTDNELDEAFIEGLTGVL
;
A
#
# COMPACT_ATOMS: atom_id res chain seq x y z
N MET A 1 22.41 26.63 3.55
CA MET A 1 21.46 27.12 4.56
C MET A 1 21.33 26.02 5.59
N ALA A 2 21.88 26.20 6.79
CA ALA A 2 21.77 25.22 7.85
C ALA A 2 20.36 25.31 8.46
N SER A 3 19.62 24.21 8.46
CA SER A 3 18.35 24.13 9.18
C SER A 3 18.58 24.51 10.66
N PRO A 4 17.66 25.26 11.29
CA PRO A 4 17.79 25.57 12.71
C PRO A 4 17.90 24.28 13.54
N PRO A 5 18.63 24.29 14.66
CA PRO A 5 18.71 23.13 15.54
C PRO A 5 17.31 22.71 15.97
N PRO A 6 17.02 21.40 16.04
CA PRO A 6 15.71 20.92 16.44
C PRO A 6 15.36 21.48 17.81
N SER A 7 14.17 22.07 17.92
CA SER A 7 13.68 22.61 19.18
C SER A 7 13.53 21.48 20.21
N ALA A 8 13.57 21.78 21.50
CA ALA A 8 13.30 20.78 22.54
C ALA A 8 11.92 20.10 22.35
N GLN A 9 10.99 20.80 21.68
CA GLN A 9 9.68 20.30 21.30
C GLN A 9 9.76 19.29 20.15
N ASP A 10 10.60 19.50 19.13
CA ASP A 10 10.84 18.51 18.06
C ASP A 10 11.45 17.22 18.61
N ALA A 11 12.42 17.31 19.52
CA ALA A 11 13.02 16.12 20.14
C ALA A 11 11.98 15.32 20.94
N LYS A 12 11.08 16.00 21.65
CA LYS A 12 9.97 15.35 22.37
C LYS A 12 9.00 14.67 21.39
N ILE A 13 8.64 15.33 20.30
CA ILE A 13 7.78 14.77 19.25
C ILE A 13 8.42 13.51 18.66
N GLU A 14 9.73 13.54 18.40
CA GLU A 14 10.45 12.41 17.79
C GLU A 14 10.50 11.18 18.70
N ILE A 15 10.68 11.37 20.01
CA ILE A 15 10.64 10.28 20.99
C ILE A 15 9.24 9.65 21.04
N ILE A 16 8.20 10.48 21.16
CA ILE A 16 6.79 10.02 21.22
C ILE A 16 6.41 9.33 19.91
N LYS A 17 6.82 9.88 18.76
CA LYS A 17 6.64 9.29 17.44
C LYS A 17 7.15 7.86 17.37
N ASN A 18 8.39 7.63 17.81
CA ASN A 18 8.99 6.31 17.77
C ASN A 18 8.25 5.33 18.70
N GLN A 19 7.86 5.79 19.90
CA GLN A 19 7.11 4.96 20.85
C GLN A 19 5.71 4.59 20.32
N VAL A 20 4.98 5.53 19.73
CA VAL A 20 3.68 5.25 19.09
C VAL A 20 3.86 4.25 17.96
N TYR A 21 4.87 4.45 17.11
CA TYR A 21 5.13 3.55 15.99
C TYR A 21 5.52 2.13 16.45
N GLU A 22 6.36 2.01 17.48
CA GLU A 22 6.73 0.71 18.07
C GLU A 22 5.51 -0.03 18.63
N GLN A 23 4.63 0.65 19.38
CA GLN A 23 3.41 0.00 19.88
C GLN A 23 2.47 -0.41 18.74
N CYS A 24 2.35 0.39 17.69
CA CYS A 24 1.54 0.00 16.53
C CYS A 24 2.10 -1.21 15.78
N LEU A 25 3.41 -1.48 15.85
CA LEU A 25 4.03 -2.64 15.20
C LEU A 25 3.71 -3.97 15.91
N ASP A 26 3.37 -3.94 17.19
CA ASP A 26 3.01 -5.14 17.97
C ASP A 26 1.58 -5.64 17.65
N GLU A 27 0.77 -4.81 16.99
CA GLU A 27 -0.62 -5.10 16.62
C GLU A 27 -0.74 -5.73 15.22
N GLU A 28 -1.92 -6.30 14.91
CA GLU A 28 -2.16 -6.96 13.62
C GLU A 28 -1.95 -6.02 12.43
N PRO A 29 -1.37 -6.53 11.31
CA PRO A 29 -1.27 -5.75 10.08
C PRO A 29 -2.67 -5.32 9.62
N ASP A 30 -2.76 -4.11 9.09
CA ASP A 30 -4.01 -3.46 8.66
C ASP A 30 -4.96 -3.03 9.81
N THR A 31 -4.49 -3.01 11.06
CA THR A 31 -5.25 -2.40 12.16
C THR A 31 -5.40 -0.88 11.95
N VAL A 32 -6.63 -0.38 12.06
CA VAL A 32 -6.95 1.05 11.96
C VAL A 32 -7.01 1.67 13.35
N PHE A 33 -6.00 2.46 13.69
CA PHE A 33 -5.91 3.23 14.93
C PHE A 33 -6.66 4.55 14.82
N ARG A 34 -7.60 4.78 15.72
CA ARG A 34 -8.30 6.06 15.88
C ARG A 34 -7.59 6.93 16.90
N GLN A 35 -8.08 8.16 17.03
CA GLN A 35 -7.56 9.10 18.02
C GLN A 35 -7.60 8.51 19.43
N GLN A 36 -8.69 7.83 19.82
CA GLN A 36 -8.81 7.24 21.14
C GLN A 36 -7.81 6.10 21.36
N ASP A 37 -7.61 5.24 20.37
CA ASP A 37 -6.67 4.10 20.48
C ASP A 37 -5.24 4.60 20.71
N ILE A 38 -4.81 5.65 20.01
CA ILE A 38 -3.48 6.26 20.18
C ILE A 38 -3.34 6.94 21.55
N LEU A 39 -4.42 7.55 22.07
CA LEU A 39 -4.44 8.14 23.41
C LEU A 39 -4.37 7.07 24.51
N ASP A 40 -5.07 5.95 24.32
CA ASP A 40 -5.14 4.84 25.26
C ASP A 40 -3.79 4.10 25.40
N MET A 41 -2.89 4.21 24.41
CA MET A 41 -1.50 3.74 24.51
C MET A 41 -0.68 4.44 25.60
N GLY A 42 -1.17 5.58 26.12
CA GLY A 42 -0.54 6.32 27.23
C GLY A 42 0.80 6.98 26.88
N VAL A 43 1.17 7.01 25.59
CA VAL A 43 2.43 7.61 25.11
C VAL A 43 2.35 9.14 25.04
N ILE A 44 1.14 9.67 24.82
CA ILE A 44 0.91 11.11 24.67
C ILE A 44 0.60 11.70 26.05
N PRO A 45 1.50 12.52 26.63
CA PRO A 45 1.27 13.13 27.93
C PRO A 45 0.03 14.03 27.91
N ASP A 46 -0.74 13.98 28.99
CA ASP A 46 -1.93 14.82 29.23
C ASP A 46 -3.05 14.69 28.19
N SER A 47 -3.00 13.66 27.33
CA SER A 47 -3.91 13.54 26.17
C SER A 47 -3.91 14.78 25.28
N ASP A 48 -2.75 15.43 25.13
CA ASP A 48 -2.61 16.64 24.32
C ASP A 48 -2.90 16.34 22.83
N ALA A 49 -4.07 16.83 22.37
CA ALA A 49 -4.52 16.64 21.00
C ALA A 49 -3.63 17.35 19.96
N ALA A 50 -3.00 18.47 20.31
CA ALA A 50 -2.08 19.16 19.40
C ALA A 50 -0.80 18.35 19.22
N LEU A 51 -0.30 17.75 20.31
CA LEU A 51 0.85 16.87 20.26
C LEU A 51 0.55 15.57 19.50
N LEU A 52 -0.63 14.97 19.69
CA LEU A 52 -1.11 13.83 18.92
C LEU A 52 -1.10 14.15 17.42
N LEU A 53 -1.70 15.28 17.04
CA LEU A 53 -1.77 15.68 15.64
C LEU A 53 -0.37 15.91 15.06
N ALA A 54 0.53 16.56 15.80
CA ALA A 54 1.91 16.76 15.36
C ALA A 54 2.65 15.42 15.15
N VAL A 55 2.49 14.46 16.07
CA VAL A 55 3.13 13.14 15.98
C VAL A 55 2.56 12.33 14.82
N THR A 56 1.24 12.22 14.71
CA THR A 56 0.58 11.50 13.60
C THR A 56 0.93 12.12 12.25
N GLN A 57 0.96 13.45 12.15
CA GLN A 57 1.39 14.15 10.93
C GLN A 57 2.84 13.80 10.55
N ARG A 58 3.76 13.79 11.51
CA ARG A 58 5.15 13.36 11.27
C ARG A 58 5.25 11.92 10.80
N LEU A 59 4.47 11.00 11.39
CA LEU A 59 4.42 9.60 10.95
C LEU A 59 3.89 9.46 9.51
N VAL A 60 2.88 10.25 9.15
CA VAL A 60 2.33 10.30 7.79
C VAL A 60 3.37 10.89 6.82
N ASP A 61 4.06 11.96 7.19
CA ASP A 61 5.09 12.60 6.36
C ASP A 61 6.26 11.63 6.10
N GLU A 62 6.66 10.84 7.09
CA GLU A 62 7.68 9.80 6.98
C GLU A 62 7.22 8.53 6.24
N LYS A 63 5.94 8.49 5.84
CA LYS A 63 5.26 7.36 5.17
C LYS A 63 5.10 6.12 6.04
N LEU A 64 5.29 6.26 7.35
CA LEU A 64 5.08 5.22 8.34
C LEU A 64 3.60 5.03 8.66
N PHE A 65 2.77 6.08 8.53
CA PHE A 65 1.32 5.99 8.68
C PHE A 65 0.60 6.26 7.35
N LYS A 66 -0.47 5.51 7.11
CA LYS A 66 -1.44 5.74 6.04
C LYS A 66 -2.75 6.24 6.65
N MET A 67 -3.29 7.34 6.15
CA MET A 67 -4.62 7.81 6.54
C MET A 67 -5.69 6.97 5.87
N VAL A 68 -6.60 6.42 6.67
CA VAL A 68 -7.72 5.61 6.19
C VAL A 68 -9.02 6.23 6.71
N ARG A 69 -10.05 6.24 5.86
CA ARG A 69 -11.37 6.76 6.22
C ARG A 69 -12.41 5.68 6.02
N ASP A 70 -12.71 4.98 7.10
CA ASP A 70 -13.77 3.97 7.16
C ASP A 70 -14.86 4.43 8.14
N GLY A 71 -15.70 5.35 7.68
CA GLY A 71 -16.69 6.08 8.51
C GLY A 71 -16.08 7.19 9.37
N GLN A 72 -15.00 6.89 10.10
CA GLN A 72 -14.20 7.85 10.88
C GLN A 72 -12.77 7.94 10.35
N LEU A 73 -12.09 9.05 10.65
CA LEU A 73 -10.67 9.21 10.30
C LEU A 73 -9.84 8.32 11.24
N GLY A 74 -8.99 7.49 10.65
CA GLY A 74 -8.02 6.69 11.37
C GLY A 74 -6.69 6.61 10.62
N TRP A 75 -5.72 5.99 11.28
CA TRP A 75 -4.39 5.77 10.76
C TRP A 75 -4.07 4.28 10.81
N MET A 76 -3.48 3.79 9.74
CA MET A 76 -2.95 2.44 9.65
C MET A 76 -1.44 2.55 9.60
N TYR A 77 -0.74 1.76 10.41
CA TYR A 77 0.72 1.74 10.35
C TYR A 77 1.18 1.03 9.08
N ARG A 78 2.38 1.39 8.63
CA ARG A 78 3.07 0.79 7.49
C ARG A 78 4.46 0.38 7.97
N PRO A 79 4.86 -0.88 7.74
CA PRO A 79 6.21 -1.33 8.04
C PRO A 79 7.28 -0.45 7.38
N LEU A 80 8.44 -0.36 8.02
CA LEU A 80 9.54 0.49 7.55
C LEU A 80 9.98 0.11 6.12
N GLU A 81 10.00 -1.18 5.82
CA GLU A 81 10.33 -1.70 4.49
C GLU A 81 9.39 -1.16 3.41
N ASP A 82 8.10 -1.05 3.73
CA ASP A 82 7.12 -0.49 2.83
C ASP A 82 7.24 1.03 2.78
N ALA A 83 7.43 1.73 3.91
CA ALA A 83 7.64 3.17 3.94
C ALA A 83 8.85 3.62 3.09
N ILE A 84 9.94 2.86 3.09
CA ILE A 84 11.12 3.12 2.25
C ILE A 84 10.76 3.09 0.76
N LYS A 85 9.86 2.19 0.33
CA LYS A 85 9.39 2.12 -1.06
C LYS A 85 8.68 3.41 -1.48
N TYR A 86 7.99 4.08 -0.55
CA TYR A 86 7.29 5.35 -0.78
C TYR A 86 8.21 6.58 -0.73
N ARG A 87 9.28 6.60 0.10
CA ARG A 87 10.16 7.77 0.25
C ARG A 87 10.82 8.26 -1.05
N GLY A 88 10.97 7.39 -2.04
CA GLY A 88 11.52 7.74 -3.35
C GLY A 88 10.49 8.04 -4.44
N LEU A 89 9.18 8.03 -4.13
CA LEU A 89 8.10 8.21 -5.10
C LEU A 89 7.67 9.67 -5.18
N THR A 90 7.31 10.12 -6.38
CA THR A 90 6.57 11.39 -6.50
C THR A 90 5.14 11.19 -6.00
N HIS A 91 4.43 12.28 -5.68
CA HIS A 91 3.01 12.22 -5.29
C HIS A 91 2.18 11.43 -6.33
N GLU A 92 2.47 11.68 -7.60
CA GLU A 92 2.21 10.89 -8.81
C GLU A 92 2.13 9.38 -8.60
N GLN A 93 3.32 8.88 -8.30
CA GLN A 93 3.66 7.48 -8.19
C GLN A 93 3.11 6.88 -6.90
N GLU A 94 3.09 7.65 -5.81
CA GLU A 94 2.52 7.23 -4.53
C GLU A 94 1.01 6.96 -4.67
N MET A 95 0.27 7.85 -5.33
CA MET A 95 -1.16 7.65 -5.57
C MET A 95 -1.42 6.38 -6.40
N VAL A 96 -0.67 6.19 -7.49
CA VAL A 96 -0.80 4.99 -8.33
C VAL A 96 -0.43 3.73 -7.54
N TYR A 97 0.67 3.76 -6.79
CA TYR A 97 1.15 2.61 -6.04
C TYR A 97 0.20 2.24 -4.89
N SER A 98 -0.37 3.22 -4.16
CA SER A 98 -1.36 2.96 -3.11
C SER A 98 -2.60 2.24 -3.65
N LEU A 99 -3.09 2.60 -4.84
CA LEU A 99 -4.25 1.93 -5.44
C LEU A 99 -3.94 0.50 -5.89
N ILE A 100 -2.70 0.23 -6.31
CA ILE A 100 -2.26 -1.13 -6.66
C ILE A 100 -2.10 -1.96 -5.39
N ASP A 101 -1.53 -1.38 -4.33
CA ASP A 101 -1.36 -2.02 -3.02
C ASP A 101 -2.72 -2.43 -2.42
N GLU A 102 -3.73 -1.56 -2.51
CA GLU A 102 -5.12 -1.83 -2.09
C GLU A 102 -5.82 -2.93 -2.90
N SER A 103 -5.30 -3.29 -4.08
CA SER A 103 -5.88 -4.35 -4.92
C SER A 103 -5.32 -5.75 -4.63
N HIS A 104 -4.35 -5.84 -3.71
CA HIS A 104 -3.73 -7.08 -3.23
C HIS A 104 -3.48 -8.12 -4.33
N THR A 105 -4.18 -9.27 -4.28
CA THR A 105 -3.96 -10.43 -5.16
C THR A 105 -4.85 -10.45 -6.42
N GLU A 106 -5.84 -9.57 -6.50
CA GLU A 106 -6.71 -9.43 -7.69
C GLU A 106 -6.07 -8.49 -8.73
N GLY A 107 -5.23 -7.57 -8.26
CA GLY A 107 -4.63 -6.53 -9.09
C GLY A 107 -5.65 -5.49 -9.55
N ILE A 108 -5.16 -4.45 -10.23
CA ILE A 108 -5.99 -3.32 -10.66
C ILE A 108 -5.81 -3.01 -12.14
N TRP A 109 -6.93 -2.71 -12.80
CA TRP A 109 -6.93 -2.32 -14.20
C TRP A 109 -6.36 -0.92 -14.39
N SER A 110 -5.46 -0.76 -15.36
CA SER A 110 -4.90 0.54 -15.74
C SER A 110 -5.95 1.65 -15.94
N LYS A 111 -7.11 1.35 -16.55
CA LYS A 111 -8.18 2.35 -16.71
C LYS A 111 -8.82 2.73 -15.37
N THR A 112 -8.94 1.79 -14.43
CA THR A 112 -9.43 2.07 -13.08
C THR A 112 -8.46 2.96 -12.32
N ILE A 113 -7.14 2.74 -12.44
CA ILE A 113 -6.12 3.64 -11.88
C ILE A 113 -6.31 5.05 -12.44
N LYS A 114 -6.46 5.20 -13.77
CA LYS A 114 -6.70 6.51 -14.41
C LYS A 114 -7.93 7.21 -13.84
N ASN A 115 -9.04 6.48 -13.70
CA ASN A 115 -10.30 7.03 -13.21
C ASN A 115 -10.23 7.43 -11.73
N LYS A 116 -9.57 6.63 -10.88
CA LYS A 116 -9.44 6.91 -9.44
C LYS A 116 -8.43 8.02 -9.14
N THR A 117 -7.29 8.04 -9.84
CA THR A 117 -6.25 9.05 -9.62
C THR A 117 -6.53 10.37 -10.32
N ALA A 118 -7.46 10.39 -11.30
CA ALA A 118 -7.75 11.53 -12.17
C ALA A 118 -6.50 12.13 -12.86
N LEU A 119 -5.43 11.34 -13.01
CA LEU A 119 -4.18 11.77 -13.62
C LEU A 119 -4.28 11.83 -15.15
N HIS A 120 -3.51 12.74 -15.74
CA HIS A 120 -3.31 12.77 -17.18
C HIS A 120 -2.61 11.49 -17.65
N GLU A 121 -2.96 10.97 -18.83
CA GLU A 121 -2.49 9.67 -19.31
C GLU A 121 -0.96 9.57 -19.39
N THR A 122 -0.29 10.63 -19.82
CA THR A 122 1.18 10.69 -19.89
C THR A 122 1.82 10.53 -18.52
N LEU A 123 1.27 11.18 -17.49
CA LEU A 123 1.79 11.11 -16.12
C LEU A 123 1.56 9.73 -15.53
N MET A 124 0.36 9.16 -15.71
CA MET A 124 0.05 7.81 -15.26
C MET A 124 0.98 6.77 -15.91
N ARG A 125 1.22 6.85 -17.22
CA ARG A 125 2.14 5.93 -17.92
C ARG A 125 3.58 6.07 -17.42
N SER A 126 4.04 7.30 -17.20
CA SER A 126 5.37 7.57 -16.63
C SER A 126 5.50 7.00 -15.21
N ALA A 127 4.48 7.20 -14.37
CA ALA A 127 4.43 6.69 -13.01
C ALA A 127 4.47 5.16 -12.97
N LEU A 128 3.65 4.49 -13.78
CA LEU A 128 3.68 3.02 -13.90
C LEU A 128 5.06 2.50 -14.33
N LYS A 129 5.66 3.11 -15.36
CA LYS A 129 7.00 2.71 -15.82
C LYS A 129 8.08 2.93 -14.74
N ALA A 130 8.00 4.01 -13.97
CA ALA A 130 8.92 4.26 -12.87
C ALA A 130 8.76 3.24 -11.73
N LEU A 131 7.51 2.86 -11.41
CA LEU A 131 7.20 1.83 -10.42
C LEU A 131 7.65 0.43 -10.87
N GLU A 132 7.48 0.09 -12.15
CA GLU A 132 8.00 -1.15 -12.76
C GLU A 132 9.54 -1.18 -12.72
N THR A 133 10.20 -0.06 -13.05
CA THR A 133 11.67 0.04 -13.02
C THR A 133 12.23 -0.17 -11.62
N LYS A 134 11.51 0.33 -10.60
CA LYS A 134 11.83 0.11 -9.18
C LYS A 134 11.43 -1.28 -8.66
N ARG A 135 10.86 -2.14 -9.52
CA ARG A 135 10.34 -3.47 -9.19
C ARG A 135 9.34 -3.44 -8.03
N LEU A 136 8.52 -2.39 -7.95
CA LEU A 136 7.44 -2.29 -6.95
C LEU A 136 6.14 -2.89 -7.47
N ILE A 137 5.94 -2.85 -8.80
CA ILE A 137 4.77 -3.39 -9.47
C ILE A 137 5.19 -4.30 -10.61
N SER A 138 4.28 -5.14 -11.06
CA SER A 138 4.42 -6.00 -12.23
C SER A 138 3.12 -6.03 -13.02
N ASP A 139 3.22 -6.23 -14.32
CA ASP A 139 2.05 -6.49 -15.14
C ASP A 139 1.53 -7.90 -14.86
N MET A 140 0.21 -8.05 -14.87
CA MET A 140 -0.44 -9.35 -14.79
C MET A 140 -1.49 -9.48 -15.87
N LYS A 141 -1.73 -10.72 -16.30
CA LYS A 141 -2.89 -11.08 -17.11
C LYS A 141 -3.95 -11.64 -16.18
N SER A 142 -5.21 -11.30 -16.43
CA SER A 142 -6.36 -11.84 -15.71
C SER A 142 -7.12 -12.75 -16.66
N VAL A 143 -7.42 -13.97 -16.23
CA VAL A 143 -8.22 -14.94 -17.01
C VAL A 143 -9.66 -14.48 -17.17
N GLU A 144 -10.23 -13.79 -16.18
CA GLU A 144 -11.56 -13.19 -16.27
C GLU A 144 -11.61 -12.04 -17.29
N HIS A 145 -10.49 -11.33 -17.47
CA HIS A 145 -10.39 -10.16 -18.32
C HIS A 145 -9.10 -10.16 -19.18
N PRO A 146 -8.97 -11.08 -20.15
CA PRO A 146 -7.72 -11.34 -20.87
C PRO A 146 -7.26 -10.17 -21.75
N THR A 147 -8.17 -9.26 -22.11
CA THR A 147 -7.88 -8.07 -22.93
C THR A 147 -7.47 -6.84 -22.10
N ARG A 148 -7.52 -6.91 -20.76
CA ARG A 148 -7.22 -5.77 -19.88
C ARG A 148 -5.78 -5.82 -19.37
N LYS A 149 -5.08 -4.68 -19.48
CA LYS A 149 -3.76 -4.51 -18.84
C LYS A 149 -3.92 -4.27 -17.34
N MET A 150 -3.65 -5.30 -16.55
CA MET A 150 -3.74 -5.29 -15.09
C MET A 150 -2.35 -5.14 -14.46
N TYR A 151 -2.31 -4.57 -13.26
CA TYR A 151 -1.11 -4.34 -12.48
C TYR A 151 -1.26 -4.89 -11.07
N ILE A 152 -0.20 -5.51 -10.55
CA ILE A 152 -0.13 -6.07 -9.19
C ILE A 152 1.18 -5.64 -8.52
N LYS A 153 1.21 -5.65 -7.18
CA LYS A 153 2.43 -5.48 -6.39
C LYS A 153 3.40 -6.62 -6.73
N SER A 154 4.66 -6.29 -7.03
CA SER A 154 5.67 -7.28 -7.45
C SER A 154 5.95 -8.37 -6.41
N THR A 155 5.69 -8.07 -5.14
CA THR A 155 5.86 -8.99 -4.01
C THR A 155 4.72 -10.01 -3.92
N LEU A 156 3.57 -9.73 -4.53
CA LEU A 156 2.40 -10.58 -4.47
C LEU A 156 2.30 -11.44 -5.73
N ARG A 157 1.97 -12.72 -5.55
CA ARG A 157 1.57 -13.57 -6.68
C ARG A 157 0.09 -13.33 -6.99
N PRO A 158 -0.28 -13.28 -8.29
CA PRO A 158 -1.68 -13.18 -8.68
C PRO A 158 -2.45 -14.39 -8.12
N SER A 159 -3.66 -14.14 -7.60
CA SER A 159 -4.50 -15.20 -7.03
C SER A 159 -4.93 -16.22 -8.08
N GLU A 160 -5.18 -17.46 -7.65
CA GLU A 160 -5.70 -18.52 -8.51
C GLU A 160 -7.02 -18.14 -9.20
N LYS A 161 -7.86 -17.31 -8.56
CA LYS A 161 -9.07 -16.77 -9.21
C LYS A 161 -8.72 -15.86 -10.39
N ALA A 162 -7.70 -15.02 -10.24
CA ALA A 162 -7.24 -14.15 -11.31
C ALA A 162 -6.49 -14.93 -12.42
N THR A 163 -5.84 -16.05 -12.09
CA THR A 163 -5.07 -16.88 -13.05
C THR A 163 -5.80 -18.13 -13.55
N GLY A 164 -7.03 -18.41 -13.09
CA GLY A 164 -7.83 -19.57 -13.51
C GLY A 164 -7.58 -20.89 -12.74
N GLY A 165 -6.73 -20.90 -11.71
CA GLY A 165 -6.40 -22.08 -10.89
C GLY A 165 -5.54 -23.12 -11.62
N ALA A 166 -5.40 -24.32 -11.04
CA ALA A 166 -4.56 -25.42 -11.54
C ALA A 166 -4.90 -25.97 -12.95
N TRP A 167 -5.92 -25.43 -13.61
CA TRP A 167 -6.35 -25.78 -14.96
C TRP A 167 -5.73 -24.88 -16.05
N TYR A 168 -5.05 -23.81 -15.63
CA TYR A 168 -4.40 -22.86 -16.53
C TYR A 168 -2.89 -22.84 -16.26
N THR A 169 -2.11 -23.39 -17.20
CA THR A 169 -0.65 -23.28 -17.22
C THR A 169 -0.27 -22.18 -18.20
N ASP A 170 0.55 -21.21 -17.78
CA ASP A 170 0.98 -20.07 -18.62
C ASP A 170 -0.16 -19.29 -19.30
N ASN A 171 -1.32 -19.22 -18.63
CA ASN A 171 -2.50 -18.48 -19.10
C ASN A 171 -3.12 -19.08 -20.39
N GLU A 172 -2.83 -20.37 -20.66
CA GLU A 172 -3.54 -21.23 -21.60
C GLU A 172 -4.26 -22.35 -20.83
N LEU A 173 -5.44 -22.72 -21.32
CA LEU A 173 -6.22 -23.83 -20.76
C LEU A 173 -5.45 -25.11 -21.06
N ASP A 174 -5.03 -25.84 -20.03
CA ASP A 174 -4.24 -27.06 -20.19
C ASP A 174 -5.16 -28.21 -20.60
N GLU A 175 -5.54 -28.20 -21.88
CA GLU A 175 -6.44 -29.20 -22.47
C GLU A 175 -5.87 -30.62 -22.34
N ALA A 176 -4.54 -30.77 -22.38
CA ALA A 176 -3.86 -32.05 -22.20
C ALA A 176 -4.04 -32.61 -20.78
N PHE A 177 -4.06 -31.75 -19.76
CA PHE A 177 -4.34 -32.15 -18.37
C PHE A 177 -5.81 -32.52 -18.15
N ILE A 178 -6.75 -31.79 -18.77
CA ILE A 178 -8.19 -32.10 -18.73
C ILE A 178 -8.50 -33.41 -19.45
N GLU A 179 -7.88 -33.65 -20.60
CA GLU A 179 -8.03 -34.89 -21.37
C GLU A 179 -7.48 -36.09 -20.58
N GLY A 180 -6.38 -35.92 -19.84
CA GLY A 180 -5.84 -36.95 -18.95
C GLY A 180 -6.75 -37.33 -17.76
N LEU A 181 -7.57 -36.40 -17.26
CA LEU A 181 -8.53 -36.67 -16.17
C LEU A 181 -9.88 -37.19 -16.67
N THR A 182 -10.30 -36.81 -17.88
CA THR A 182 -11.55 -37.26 -18.49
C THR A 182 -11.41 -38.57 -19.27
N GLY A 183 -10.20 -38.93 -19.68
CA GLY A 183 -9.87 -40.20 -20.35
C GLY A 183 -9.77 -41.43 -19.43
N VAL A 184 -10.07 -41.30 -18.13
CA VAL A 184 -10.12 -42.41 -17.16
C VAL A 184 -11.57 -42.67 -16.71
N LEU A 185 -12.49 -42.78 -17.68
CA LEU A 185 -13.83 -43.35 -17.49
C LEU A 185 -14.06 -44.53 -18.43
#